data_AF-U4VBM5-F1
#
_entry.id   AF-U4VBM5-F1
#
_cell.length_a   1.000
_cell.length_b   1.000
_cell.length_c   1.000
_cell.angle_alpha   90.00
_cell.angle_beta   90.00
_cell.angle_gamma   90.00
#
_symmetry.space_group_name_H-M   'P 1'
#
loop_
_entity.id
_entity.type
_entity.pdbx_description
1 polymer ?
#
loop_
_entity_poly.entity_id
_entity_poly.type
_entity_poly.pdbx_seq_one_letter_code
_entity_poly.pdbx_strand_id
1 'polypeptide(L)'
;MMTMLTTLPAVSSEKPLIEVTDVDRDTVPAGTPAAFEVAFPLASQNEAVRKIGEDNFHFVPLAFIPLSETRTALVSTGANECTGAACSGMNAVHYLDHEAGEPRYPFTLRGEWLNVGAVGSVGNPAERWGWSSDISDAPVLYTEGGGGGQGLFCYYAILTELTDSGPVELARIPIEYSNASDDDNSAQINGAITAAEKGRSLTVSYKSGTETFQEIYHRAEDGRFRLDGQTRVPSC
;
A
#
# COMPACT_ATOMS: atom_id res chain seq x y z
N MET A 1 51.01 -15.50 -8.67
CA MET A 1 49.99 -14.50 -9.06
C MET A 1 48.69 -15.00 -8.48
N MET A 2 48.19 -14.34 -7.43
CA MET A 2 47.13 -14.84 -6.55
C MET A 2 45.81 -14.20 -7.01
N THR A 3 44.96 -14.98 -7.65
CA THR A 3 43.65 -14.53 -8.13
C THR A 3 42.68 -14.54 -6.95
N MET A 4 42.33 -13.36 -6.42
CA MET A 4 41.23 -13.23 -5.48
C MET A 4 39.92 -13.37 -6.26
N LEU A 5 39.22 -14.49 -6.06
CA LEU A 5 37.81 -14.62 -6.40
C LEU A 5 37.00 -13.85 -5.34
N THR A 6 36.54 -12.66 -5.69
CA THR A 6 35.44 -11.99 -4.99
C THR A 6 34.17 -12.79 -5.23
N THR A 7 33.80 -13.62 -4.26
CA THR A 7 32.47 -14.23 -4.19
C THR A 7 31.46 -13.14 -3.88
N LEU A 8 30.60 -12.84 -4.86
CA LEU A 8 29.36 -12.09 -4.61
C LEU A 8 28.53 -12.87 -3.58
N PRO A 9 27.93 -12.22 -2.58
CA PRO A 9 27.05 -12.90 -1.65
C PRO A 9 25.87 -13.48 -2.43
N ALA A 10 25.53 -14.74 -2.13
CA ALA A 10 24.31 -15.35 -2.64
C ALA A 10 23.12 -14.50 -2.17
N VAL A 11 22.30 -14.06 -3.11
CA VAL A 11 21.03 -13.37 -2.84
C VAL A 11 20.14 -14.39 -2.13
N SER A 12 20.12 -14.32 -0.80
CA SER A 12 19.14 -15.02 0.01
C SER A 12 17.76 -14.54 -0.44
N SER A 13 16.78 -15.44 -0.46
CA SER A 13 15.36 -15.08 -0.57
C SER A 13 15.03 -14.15 0.60
N GLU A 14 15.21 -12.84 0.44
CA GLU A 14 14.97 -11.86 1.49
C GLU A 14 13.48 -11.81 1.78
N LYS A 15 13.15 -12.02 3.06
CA LYS A 15 11.78 -11.88 3.56
C LYS A 15 11.32 -10.43 3.27
N PRO A 16 10.05 -10.21 2.84
CA PRO A 16 9.51 -8.86 2.70
C PRO A 16 9.65 -8.06 4.00
N LEU A 17 9.99 -6.78 3.87
CA LEU A 17 10.08 -5.83 4.99
C LEU A 17 8.69 -5.52 5.57
N ILE A 18 7.68 -5.48 4.70
CA ILE A 18 6.29 -5.20 5.05
C ILE A 18 5.52 -6.52 5.03
N GLU A 19 4.76 -6.80 6.08
CA GLU A 19 3.77 -7.87 6.03
C GLU A 19 2.59 -7.38 5.20
N VAL A 20 2.42 -7.97 4.01
CA VAL A 20 1.39 -7.62 3.05
C VAL A 20 0.32 -8.70 3.03
N THR A 21 -0.92 -8.30 3.24
CA THR A 21 -2.10 -9.17 3.25
C THR A 21 -3.11 -8.72 2.22
N ASP A 22 -3.89 -9.66 1.69
CA ASP A 22 -4.99 -9.33 0.80
C ASP A 22 -6.05 -8.50 1.54
N VAL A 23 -6.68 -7.58 0.83
CA VAL A 23 -7.80 -6.82 1.38
C VAL A 23 -9.00 -7.76 1.55
N ASP A 24 -9.35 -8.02 2.81
CA ASP A 24 -10.56 -8.73 3.19
C ASP A 24 -11.59 -7.72 3.68
N ARG A 25 -12.67 -7.56 2.91
CA ARG A 25 -13.77 -6.64 3.22
C ARG A 25 -14.84 -7.25 4.12
N ASP A 26 -14.82 -8.57 4.31
CA ASP A 26 -15.80 -9.31 5.10
C ASP A 26 -15.33 -9.46 6.56
N THR A 27 -14.02 -9.33 6.80
CA THR A 27 -13.44 -9.31 8.15
C THR A 27 -13.45 -7.90 8.75
N VAL A 28 -14.06 -7.77 9.92
CA VAL A 28 -14.03 -6.53 10.71
C VAL A 28 -12.98 -6.66 11.82
N PRO A 29 -11.90 -5.85 11.80
CA PRO A 29 -10.89 -5.90 12.85
C PRO A 29 -11.46 -5.54 14.21
N ALA A 30 -10.95 -6.17 15.27
CA ALA A 30 -11.37 -5.85 16.63
C ALA A 30 -11.10 -4.37 16.96
N GLY A 31 -12.04 -3.73 17.66
CA GLY A 31 -11.91 -2.35 18.12
C GLY A 31 -12.17 -1.27 17.07
N THR A 32 -12.17 -1.60 15.77
CA THR A 32 -12.47 -0.63 14.70
C THR A 32 -13.94 -0.19 14.60
N PRO A 33 -14.98 -0.96 14.99
CA PRO A 33 -16.38 -0.53 14.84
C PRO A 33 -16.69 0.84 15.44
N ALA A 34 -16.29 1.06 16.70
CA ALA A 34 -16.56 2.33 17.39
C ALA A 34 -15.78 3.52 16.79
N ALA A 35 -14.57 3.27 16.29
CA ALA A 35 -13.82 4.27 15.54
C ALA A 35 -14.43 4.56 14.17
N PHE A 36 -14.92 3.51 13.50
CA PHE A 36 -15.54 3.57 12.20
C PHE A 36 -16.86 4.34 12.25
N GLU A 37 -17.67 4.17 13.29
CA GLU A 37 -18.88 4.99 13.52
C GLU A 37 -18.54 6.47 13.74
N VAL A 38 -17.40 6.79 14.37
CA VAL A 38 -16.93 8.18 14.54
C VAL A 38 -16.44 8.76 13.20
N ALA A 39 -15.75 7.97 12.39
CA ALA A 39 -15.29 8.35 11.05
C ALA A 39 -16.44 8.46 10.03
N PHE A 40 -17.44 7.59 10.17
CA PHE A 40 -18.63 7.49 9.31
C PHE A 40 -19.89 7.49 10.19
N PRO A 41 -20.44 8.66 10.56
CA PRO A 41 -21.57 8.77 11.50
C PRO A 41 -22.88 8.09 11.06
N LEU A 42 -22.98 7.68 9.79
CA LEU A 42 -24.13 6.99 9.21
C LEU A 42 -23.86 5.49 8.97
N ALA A 43 -22.78 4.95 9.54
CA ALA A 43 -22.44 3.54 9.41
C ALA A 43 -23.55 2.63 9.99
N SER A 44 -23.76 1.48 9.35
CA SER A 44 -24.63 0.41 9.83
C SER A 44 -23.77 -0.83 10.07
N GLN A 45 -23.57 -1.17 11.35
CA GLN A 45 -22.97 -2.45 11.78
C GLN A 45 -21.59 -2.79 11.16
N ASN A 46 -20.78 -1.79 10.74
CA ASN A 46 -19.41 -1.87 10.15
C ASN A 46 -19.29 -1.54 8.66
N GLU A 47 -20.38 -1.19 8.00
CA GLU A 47 -20.36 -0.67 6.63
C GLU A 47 -20.94 0.75 6.58
N ALA A 48 -20.35 1.61 5.76
CA ALA A 48 -20.86 2.95 5.53
C ALA A 48 -20.99 3.23 4.03
N VAL A 49 -22.18 3.68 3.61
CA VAL A 49 -22.38 4.16 2.25
C VAL A 49 -22.08 5.65 2.22
N ARG A 50 -21.17 6.07 1.34
CA ARG A 50 -20.88 7.47 1.10
C ARG A 50 -20.90 7.80 -0.38
N LYS A 51 -21.64 8.84 -0.72
CA LYS A 51 -21.61 9.41 -2.07
C LYS A 51 -20.39 10.31 -2.23
N ILE A 52 -19.57 10.04 -3.24
CA ILE A 52 -18.39 10.82 -3.61
C ILE A 52 -18.47 11.11 -5.10
N GLY A 53 -18.64 12.39 -5.45
CA GLY A 53 -18.98 12.76 -6.82
C GLY A 53 -20.34 12.15 -7.22
N GLU A 54 -20.35 11.36 -8.29
CA GLU A 54 -21.55 10.70 -8.80
C GLU A 54 -21.74 9.28 -8.24
N ASP A 55 -20.69 8.70 -7.65
CA ASP A 55 -20.65 7.31 -7.23
C ASP A 55 -20.97 7.13 -5.74
N ASN A 56 -21.56 5.98 -5.41
CA ASN A 56 -21.69 5.51 -4.04
C ASN A 56 -20.57 4.51 -3.75
N PHE A 57 -19.88 4.73 -2.63
CA PHE A 57 -18.85 3.82 -2.12
C PHE A 57 -19.32 3.19 -0.83
N HIS A 58 -19.11 1.89 -0.73
CA HIS A 58 -19.38 1.05 0.43
C HIS A 58 -18.07 0.83 1.20
N PHE A 59 -17.87 1.63 2.24
CA PHE A 59 -16.68 1.61 3.08
C PHE A 59 -16.80 0.57 4.20
N VAL A 60 -15.70 -0.11 4.48
CA VAL A 60 -15.51 -0.98 5.65
C VAL A 60 -14.15 -0.69 6.31
N PRO A 61 -14.00 -0.87 7.63
CA PRO A 61 -12.72 -0.65 8.31
C PRO A 61 -11.72 -1.77 8.00
N LEU A 62 -10.45 -1.41 7.77
CA LEU A 62 -9.36 -2.37 7.52
C LEU A 62 -8.40 -2.52 8.69
N ALA A 63 -7.96 -1.43 9.32
CA ALA A 63 -6.94 -1.51 10.35
C ALA A 63 -6.81 -0.24 11.18
N PHE A 64 -6.21 -0.40 12.36
CA PHE A 64 -5.56 0.68 13.06
C PHE A 64 -4.05 0.67 12.80
N ILE A 65 -3.50 1.84 12.51
CA ILE A 65 -2.06 2.07 12.44
C ILE A 65 -1.70 3.10 13.52
N PRO A 66 -0.89 2.75 14.52
CA PRO A 66 -0.54 3.66 15.62
C PRO A 66 0.32 4.80 15.10
N LEU A 67 -0.09 6.05 15.34
CA LEU A 67 0.69 7.24 15.01
C LEU A 67 1.45 7.78 16.24
N SER A 68 0.84 7.64 17.42
CA SER A 68 1.42 7.96 18.72
C SER A 68 0.68 7.20 19.83
N GLU A 69 1.08 7.38 21.09
CA GLU A 69 0.39 6.82 22.26
C GLU A 69 -1.09 7.21 22.37
N THR A 70 -1.49 8.35 21.79
CA THR A 70 -2.84 8.92 21.91
C THR A 70 -3.52 9.16 20.57
N ARG A 71 -2.95 8.65 19.47
CA ARG A 71 -3.50 8.85 18.13
C ARG A 71 -3.27 7.62 17.26
N THR A 72 -4.33 7.21 16.58
CA THR A 72 -4.30 6.15 15.58
C THR A 72 -4.83 6.64 14.23
N ALA A 73 -4.36 6.03 13.16
CA ALA A 73 -4.99 6.09 11.85
C ALA A 73 -5.92 4.89 11.69
N LEU A 74 -7.21 5.13 11.47
CA LEU A 74 -8.13 4.14 10.95
C LEU A 74 -8.01 4.13 9.43
N VAL A 75 -7.52 3.02 8.89
CA VAL A 75 -7.55 2.74 7.45
C VAL A 75 -8.86 2.07 7.13
N SER A 76 -9.58 2.57 6.12
CA SER A 76 -10.83 2.00 5.60
C SER A 76 -10.72 1.81 4.09
N THR A 77 -11.51 0.88 3.56
CA THR A 77 -11.53 0.56 2.14
C THR A 77 -12.94 0.62 1.60
N GLY A 78 -13.10 1.21 0.41
CA GLY A 78 -14.38 1.51 -0.21
C GLY A 78 -14.44 0.92 -1.62
N ALA A 79 -15.45 0.11 -1.89
CA ALA A 79 -15.77 -0.33 -3.24
C ALA A 79 -17.00 0.41 -3.75
N ASN A 80 -17.03 0.78 -5.03
CA ASN A 80 -18.26 1.27 -5.66
C ASN A 80 -18.99 0.12 -6.37
N GLU A 81 -20.26 0.33 -6.70
CA GLU A 81 -21.08 -0.67 -7.41
C GLU A 81 -20.75 -0.77 -8.91
N CYS A 82 -19.75 -0.01 -9.37
CA CYS A 82 -19.42 0.03 -10.79
C CYS A 82 -18.66 -1.22 -11.22
N THR A 83 -19.06 -1.78 -12.37
CA THR A 83 -18.49 -3.01 -12.94
C THR A 83 -17.67 -2.78 -14.22
N GLY A 84 -17.45 -1.52 -14.60
CA GLY A 84 -16.69 -1.15 -15.80
C GLY A 84 -15.18 -1.07 -15.55
N ALA A 85 -14.39 -1.27 -16.61
CA ALA A 85 -12.92 -1.21 -16.55
C ALA A 85 -12.37 0.15 -16.10
N ALA A 86 -13.15 1.23 -16.23
CA ALA A 86 -12.76 2.59 -15.80
C ALA A 86 -13.00 2.84 -14.30
N CYS A 87 -13.61 1.89 -13.59
CA CYS A 87 -13.97 2.08 -12.20
C CYS A 87 -12.85 1.64 -11.27
N SER A 88 -12.72 2.32 -10.15
CA SER A 88 -11.79 1.98 -9.08
C SER A 88 -12.49 2.15 -7.74
N GLY A 89 -12.03 1.40 -6.75
CA GLY A 89 -12.40 1.66 -5.37
C GLY A 89 -11.62 2.84 -4.81
N MET A 90 -11.63 2.96 -3.49
CA MET A 90 -11.02 4.06 -2.77
C MET A 90 -10.58 3.59 -1.39
N ASN A 91 -9.39 3.97 -0.94
CA ASN A 91 -9.05 3.84 0.48
C ASN A 91 -9.23 5.19 1.18
N ALA A 92 -9.58 5.14 2.45
CA ALA A 92 -9.70 6.30 3.32
C ALA A 92 -8.81 6.12 4.55
N VAL A 93 -8.28 7.24 5.03
CA VAL A 93 -7.56 7.30 6.30
C VAL A 93 -8.21 8.36 7.17
N HIS A 94 -8.52 7.99 8.40
CA HIS A 94 -9.06 8.89 9.42
C HIS A 94 -8.12 8.92 10.61
N TYR A 95 -7.78 10.10 11.10
CA TYR A 95 -7.01 10.22 12.33
C TYR A 95 -7.95 10.41 13.50
N LEU A 96 -7.75 9.56 14.51
CA LEU A 96 -8.59 9.50 15.69
C LEU A 96 -7.70 9.65 16.92
N ASP A 97 -7.98 10.67 17.72
CA ASP A 97 -7.39 10.79 19.06
C ASP A 97 -8.13 9.85 20.02
N HIS A 98 -7.39 9.23 20.92
CA HIS A 98 -7.88 8.37 22.00
C HIS A 98 -7.03 8.54 23.27
N GLU A 99 -7.53 8.01 24.38
CA GLU A 99 -6.74 7.92 25.62
C GLU A 99 -5.46 7.10 25.43
N ALA A 100 -4.41 7.41 26.18
CA ALA A 100 -3.11 6.75 26.03
C ALA A 100 -3.19 5.21 26.10
N GLY A 101 -2.49 4.53 25.19
CA GLY A 101 -2.40 3.07 25.09
C GLY A 101 -3.17 2.51 23.89
N GLU A 102 -3.68 1.29 24.01
CA GLU A 102 -4.43 0.63 22.92
C GLU A 102 -5.65 1.46 22.47
N PRO A 103 -5.88 1.61 21.15
CA PRO A 103 -6.99 2.39 20.62
C PRO A 103 -8.34 1.90 21.15
N ARG A 104 -9.05 2.76 21.87
CA ARG A 104 -10.35 2.45 22.47
C ARG A 104 -11.24 3.67 22.52
N TYR A 105 -12.55 3.44 22.48
CA TYR A 105 -13.55 4.47 22.69
C TYR A 105 -13.35 5.16 24.06
N PRO A 106 -13.55 6.48 24.18
CA PRO A 106 -14.03 7.41 23.15
C PRO A 106 -12.95 7.83 22.15
N PHE A 107 -13.36 8.01 20.89
CA PHE A 107 -12.52 8.56 19.84
C PHE A 107 -12.93 10.00 19.49
N THR A 108 -11.96 10.82 19.09
CA THR A 108 -12.21 12.15 18.52
C THR A 108 -11.61 12.23 17.12
N LEU A 109 -12.45 12.50 16.10
CA LEU A 109 -11.99 12.68 14.72
C LEU A 109 -11.13 13.95 14.59
N ARG A 110 -9.94 13.80 14.02
CA ARG A 110 -8.96 14.89 13.82
C ARG A 110 -8.76 15.25 12.37
N GLY A 111 -8.94 14.30 11.47
CA GLY A 111 -8.79 14.52 10.04
C GLY A 111 -9.31 13.34 9.25
N GLU A 112 -9.64 13.63 8.01
CA GLU A 112 -10.13 12.66 7.03
C GLU A 112 -9.42 12.92 5.70
N TRP A 113 -8.93 11.84 5.11
CA TRP A 113 -8.35 11.83 3.79
C TRP A 113 -8.95 10.68 2.99
N LEU A 114 -9.57 11.01 1.87
CA LEU A 114 -10.14 10.06 0.93
C LEU A 114 -9.16 9.87 -0.24
N ASN A 115 -9.26 8.73 -0.91
CA ASN A 115 -8.42 8.37 -2.05
C ASN A 115 -6.92 8.34 -1.71
N VAL A 116 -6.59 7.61 -0.64
CA VAL A 116 -5.21 7.43 -0.16
C VAL A 116 -4.61 6.15 -0.73
N GLY A 117 -3.38 6.22 -1.24
CA GLY A 117 -2.66 5.05 -1.72
C GLY A 117 -3.15 4.53 -3.08
N ALA A 118 -2.76 3.29 -3.40
CA ALA A 118 -3.14 2.60 -4.62
C ALA A 118 -4.55 2.02 -4.52
N VAL A 119 -5.22 1.91 -5.65
CA VAL A 119 -6.53 1.28 -5.77
C VAL A 119 -6.49 0.27 -6.93
N GLY A 120 -7.29 -0.79 -6.80
CA GLY A 120 -7.50 -1.76 -7.84
C GLY A 120 -8.35 -1.22 -9.00
N SER A 121 -8.57 -2.10 -9.96
CA SER A 121 -9.42 -1.84 -11.12
C SER A 121 -10.82 -2.45 -10.95
N VAL A 122 -11.75 -2.05 -11.82
CA VAL A 122 -13.13 -2.56 -11.87
C VAL A 122 -13.89 -2.32 -10.55
N GLY A 123 -13.75 -1.13 -9.98
CA GLY A 123 -14.46 -0.71 -8.76
C GLY A 123 -13.86 -1.23 -7.45
N ASN A 124 -12.78 -2.02 -7.54
CA ASN A 124 -12.11 -2.58 -6.37
C ASN A 124 -11.15 -1.58 -5.72
N PRO A 125 -11.10 -1.54 -4.38
CA PRO A 125 -10.09 -0.74 -3.67
C PRO A 125 -8.70 -1.39 -3.78
N ALA A 126 -7.74 -1.01 -2.93
CA ALA A 126 -6.44 -1.71 -2.89
C ALA A 126 -6.65 -3.23 -2.85
N GLU A 127 -5.86 -3.98 -3.61
CA GLU A 127 -5.97 -5.45 -3.64
C GLU A 127 -5.27 -6.07 -2.44
N ARG A 128 -4.14 -5.48 -2.07
CA ARG A 128 -3.31 -5.91 -0.94
C ARG A 128 -2.82 -4.68 -0.19
N TRP A 129 -2.57 -4.85 1.10
CA TRP A 129 -2.17 -3.75 1.97
C TRP A 129 -1.25 -4.24 3.09
N GLY A 130 -0.56 -3.30 3.72
CA GLY A 130 0.28 -3.54 4.90
C GLY A 130 0.78 -2.21 5.44
N TRP A 131 1.62 -2.22 6.47
CA TRP A 131 2.29 -1.01 6.93
C TRP A 131 3.62 -1.33 7.63
N SER A 132 4.47 -0.32 7.76
CA SER A 132 5.74 -0.44 8.47
C SER A 132 6.15 0.88 9.12
N SER A 133 6.79 0.81 10.29
CA SER A 133 7.43 1.94 10.96
C SER A 133 8.94 2.04 10.67
N ASP A 134 9.48 1.13 9.86
CA ASP A 134 10.92 1.03 9.59
C ASP A 134 11.37 1.86 8.37
N ILE A 135 10.42 2.37 7.58
CA ILE A 135 10.70 3.09 6.32
C ILE A 135 10.95 4.58 6.54
N SER A 136 10.15 5.26 7.35
CA SER A 136 10.28 6.68 7.64
C SER A 136 9.96 6.98 9.11
N ASP A 137 10.06 8.26 9.50
CA ASP A 137 9.87 8.67 10.89
C ASP A 137 8.44 8.45 11.38
N ALA A 138 7.45 8.64 10.49
CA ALA A 138 6.08 8.25 10.72
C ALA A 138 5.77 6.87 10.08
N PRO A 139 4.72 6.16 10.55
CA PRO A 139 4.30 4.90 9.94
C PRO A 139 3.98 5.07 8.44
N VAL A 140 4.36 4.09 7.64
CA VAL A 140 4.12 4.08 6.20
C VAL A 140 3.08 3.02 5.88
N LEU A 141 1.95 3.45 5.33
CA LEU A 141 0.92 2.60 4.74
C LEU A 141 1.39 2.14 3.35
N TYR A 142 1.29 0.83 3.12
CA TYR A 142 1.52 0.18 1.85
C TYR A 142 0.18 -0.26 1.26
N THR A 143 -0.05 0.06 0.00
CA THR A 143 -1.26 -0.36 -0.74
C THR A 143 -0.85 -0.78 -2.14
N GLU A 144 -1.36 -1.91 -2.60
CA GLU A 144 -1.17 -2.43 -3.96
C GLU A 144 -2.42 -2.20 -4.78
N GLY A 145 -2.21 -1.80 -6.02
CA GLY A 145 -3.26 -1.63 -7.01
C GLY A 145 -2.70 -1.80 -8.41
N GLY A 146 -3.60 -1.99 -9.35
CA GLY A 146 -3.22 -2.30 -10.71
C GLY A 146 -4.38 -2.89 -11.48
N GLY A 147 -4.03 -3.49 -12.59
CA GLY A 147 -4.99 -4.12 -13.45
C GLY A 147 -4.33 -4.66 -14.69
N GLY A 148 -5.14 -5.35 -15.47
CA GLY A 148 -4.70 -5.94 -16.69
C GLY A 148 -5.86 -6.47 -17.50
N GLY A 149 -5.52 -6.95 -18.69
CA GLY A 149 -6.48 -7.52 -19.61
C GLY A 149 -5.75 -8.27 -20.71
N GLN A 150 -6.40 -9.32 -21.21
CA GLN A 150 -5.93 -10.08 -22.37
C GLN A 150 -4.50 -10.65 -22.21
N GLY A 151 -4.08 -10.95 -20.97
CA GLY A 151 -2.77 -11.54 -20.68
C GLY A 151 -1.67 -10.53 -20.30
N LEU A 152 -1.92 -9.21 -20.37
CA LEU A 152 -1.01 -8.18 -19.89
C LEU A 152 -1.50 -7.62 -18.54
N PHE A 153 -0.67 -7.68 -17.51
CA PHE A 153 -0.98 -7.19 -16.16
C PHE A 153 0.17 -6.36 -15.60
N CYS A 154 -0.17 -5.24 -14.96
CA CYS A 154 0.79 -4.39 -14.26
C CYS A 154 0.25 -3.94 -12.92
N TYR A 155 1.06 -4.12 -11.88
CA TYR A 155 0.74 -3.70 -10.52
C TYR A 155 1.82 -2.80 -9.94
N TYR A 156 1.38 -1.91 -9.08
CA TYR A 156 2.22 -0.97 -8.37
C TYR A 156 1.83 -0.88 -6.91
N ALA A 157 2.83 -0.69 -6.06
CA ALA A 157 2.66 -0.28 -4.69
C ALA A 157 2.69 1.25 -4.59
N ILE A 158 1.83 1.81 -3.75
CA ILE A 158 1.98 3.17 -3.23
C ILE A 158 2.35 3.10 -1.76
N LEU A 159 3.45 3.78 -1.42
CA LEU A 159 3.88 4.04 -0.06
C LEU A 159 3.37 5.41 0.39
N THR A 160 2.65 5.44 1.50
CA THR A 160 2.08 6.67 2.06
C THR A 160 2.53 6.87 3.50
N GLU A 161 3.31 7.91 3.77
CA GLU A 161 3.70 8.31 5.11
C GLU A 161 2.51 8.94 5.86
N LEU A 162 2.18 8.43 7.04
CA LEU A 162 1.08 8.92 7.87
C LEU A 162 1.59 9.99 8.85
N THR A 163 1.92 11.18 8.32
CA THR A 163 2.45 12.30 9.11
C THR A 163 1.39 12.89 10.06
N ASP A 164 1.80 13.68 11.06
CA ASP A 164 0.85 14.40 11.94
C ASP A 164 -0.15 15.30 11.18
N SER A 165 0.25 15.80 10.01
CA SER A 165 -0.56 16.67 9.16
C SER A 165 -1.48 15.92 8.19
N GLY A 166 -1.29 14.61 8.06
CA GLY A 166 -2.02 13.75 7.15
C GLY A 166 -1.13 12.84 6.30
N PRO A 167 -1.74 11.95 5.51
CA PRO A 167 -1.05 11.05 4.60
C PRO A 167 -0.30 11.80 3.48
N VAL A 168 0.94 11.41 3.21
CA VAL A 168 1.80 11.95 2.14
C VAL A 168 2.36 10.81 1.31
N GLU A 169 2.17 10.86 -0.01
CA GLU A 169 2.73 9.84 -0.90
C GLU A 169 4.26 9.93 -0.96
N LEU A 170 4.94 8.85 -0.56
CA LEU A 170 6.38 8.72 -0.60
C LEU A 170 6.89 8.14 -1.92
N ALA A 171 6.19 7.15 -2.48
CA ALA A 171 6.67 6.42 -3.65
C ALA A 171 5.54 5.72 -4.39
N ARG A 172 5.72 5.57 -5.70
CA ARG A 172 4.99 4.62 -6.53
C ARG A 172 6.00 3.65 -7.15
N ILE A 173 5.88 2.38 -6.83
CA ILE A 173 6.87 1.35 -7.15
C ILE A 173 6.18 0.27 -8.00
N PRO A 174 6.64 -0.02 -9.22
CA PRO A 174 6.20 -1.20 -9.96
C PRO A 174 6.56 -2.46 -9.16
N ILE A 175 5.59 -3.32 -8.88
CA ILE A 175 5.79 -4.54 -8.08
C ILE A 175 5.40 -5.81 -8.84
N GLU A 176 4.59 -5.70 -9.90
CA GLU A 176 4.30 -6.87 -10.73
C GLU A 176 4.16 -6.47 -12.20
N TYR A 177 4.69 -7.32 -13.06
CA TYR A 177 4.48 -7.27 -14.49
C TYR A 177 4.27 -8.69 -15.01
N SER A 178 3.27 -8.89 -15.87
CA SER A 178 3.07 -10.14 -16.58
C SER A 178 2.62 -9.87 -18.01
N ASN A 179 3.28 -10.49 -19.01
CA ASN A 179 2.83 -10.49 -20.40
C ASN A 179 2.64 -11.91 -20.91
N ALA A 180 1.63 -12.60 -20.38
CA ALA A 180 1.22 -13.93 -20.82
C ALA A 180 0.51 -13.92 -22.19
N SER A 181 0.35 -12.75 -22.82
CA SER A 181 -0.28 -12.62 -24.15
C SER A 181 0.69 -12.91 -25.30
N ASP A 182 1.99 -12.91 -25.02
CA ASP A 182 3.08 -13.19 -25.96
C ASP A 182 3.84 -14.42 -25.47
N ASP A 183 3.56 -15.59 -26.06
CA ASP A 183 4.20 -16.85 -25.69
C ASP A 183 5.73 -16.80 -25.86
N ASP A 184 6.22 -16.00 -26.82
CA ASP A 184 7.65 -15.87 -27.12
C ASP A 184 8.36 -14.90 -26.15
N ASN A 185 7.62 -13.99 -25.50
CA ASN A 185 8.12 -13.01 -24.53
C ASN A 185 7.34 -13.01 -23.21
N SER A 186 6.89 -14.18 -22.75
CA SER A 186 6.13 -14.34 -21.50
C SER A 186 7.01 -14.02 -20.28
N ALA A 187 7.13 -12.73 -19.99
CA ALA A 187 7.86 -12.22 -18.85
C ALA A 187 6.90 -12.10 -17.67
N GLN A 188 7.31 -12.67 -16.53
CA GLN A 188 6.67 -12.44 -15.24
C GLN A 188 7.71 -11.90 -14.27
N ILE A 189 7.46 -10.72 -13.72
CA ILE A 189 8.31 -10.05 -12.75
C ILE A 189 7.50 -9.81 -11.50
N ASN A 190 8.04 -10.23 -10.35
CA ASN A 190 7.44 -9.98 -9.04
C ASN A 190 8.46 -9.26 -8.15
N GLY A 191 8.05 -8.15 -7.55
CA GLY A 191 8.84 -7.29 -6.70
C GLY A 191 8.32 -7.26 -5.27
N ALA A 192 9.23 -7.09 -4.32
CA ALA A 192 8.89 -6.84 -2.93
C ALA A 192 9.90 -5.86 -2.31
N ILE A 193 9.43 -5.00 -1.42
CA ILE A 193 10.33 -4.18 -0.59
C ILE A 193 10.97 -5.11 0.44
N THR A 194 12.28 -5.30 0.36
CA THR A 194 13.00 -6.25 1.24
C THR A 194 13.88 -5.58 2.27
N ALA A 195 14.25 -4.31 2.07
CA ALA A 195 15.03 -3.54 3.03
C ALA A 195 14.75 -2.04 2.94
N ALA A 196 15.04 -1.33 4.03
CA ALA A 196 15.00 0.12 4.10
C ALA A 196 16.14 0.64 4.98
N GLU A 197 16.77 1.73 4.56
CA GLU A 197 17.44 2.63 5.49
C GLU A 197 16.46 3.73 5.85
N LYS A 198 15.96 3.70 7.09
CA LYS A 198 14.91 4.60 7.57
C LYS A 198 15.16 6.06 7.17
N GLY A 199 14.21 6.64 6.45
CA GLY A 199 14.23 8.02 5.97
C GLY A 199 15.24 8.32 4.87
N ARG A 200 15.93 7.32 4.29
CA ARG A 200 17.05 7.50 3.37
C ARG A 200 16.93 6.69 2.09
N SER A 201 16.68 5.39 2.17
CA SER A 201 16.54 4.55 0.99
C SER A 201 15.63 3.33 1.20
N LEU A 202 15.16 2.77 0.09
CA LEU A 202 14.39 1.54 0.01
C LEU A 202 15.05 0.60 -0.99
N THR A 203 15.10 -0.68 -0.68
CA THR A 203 15.52 -1.72 -1.63
C THR A 203 14.30 -2.55 -2.02
N VAL A 204 14.07 -2.61 -3.33
CA VAL A 204 13.04 -3.46 -3.93
C VAL A 204 13.75 -4.61 -4.64
N SER A 205 13.49 -5.83 -4.19
CA SER A 205 14.01 -7.05 -4.80
C SER A 205 12.99 -7.62 -5.77
N TYR A 206 13.44 -7.90 -6.99
CA TYR A 206 12.64 -8.45 -8.07
C TYR A 206 13.08 -9.85 -8.44
N LYS A 207 12.12 -10.67 -8.84
CA LYS A 207 12.33 -11.99 -9.45
C LYS A 207 11.69 -12.03 -10.84
N SER A 208 12.48 -12.39 -11.85
CA SER A 208 12.05 -12.58 -13.24
C SER A 208 12.46 -13.98 -13.69
N GLY A 209 11.53 -14.93 -13.67
CA GLY A 209 11.85 -16.35 -13.88
C GLY A 209 12.85 -16.89 -12.84
N THR A 210 14.05 -17.26 -13.28
CA THR A 210 15.16 -17.69 -12.41
C THR A 210 16.12 -16.54 -12.04
N GLU A 211 16.00 -15.39 -12.68
CA GLU A 211 16.84 -14.23 -12.41
C GLU A 211 16.27 -13.40 -11.25
N THR A 212 17.18 -12.75 -10.51
CA THR A 212 16.83 -11.76 -9.49
C THR A 212 17.64 -10.49 -9.72
N PHE A 213 17.05 -9.36 -9.37
CA PHE A 213 17.74 -8.08 -9.37
C PHE A 213 17.15 -7.16 -8.30
N GLN A 214 17.86 -6.09 -7.97
CA GLN A 214 17.44 -5.12 -6.99
C GLN A 214 17.41 -3.72 -7.60
N GLU A 215 16.46 -2.92 -7.12
CA GLU A 215 16.38 -1.49 -7.40
C GLU A 215 16.42 -0.74 -6.08
N ILE A 216 17.26 0.29 -6.01
CA ILE A 216 17.43 1.11 -4.81
C ILE A 216 16.79 2.47 -5.08
N TYR A 217 15.82 2.82 -4.25
CA TYR A 217 15.18 4.11 -4.30
C TYR A 217 15.75 5.00 -3.20
N HIS A 218 16.22 6.18 -3.55
CA HIS A 218 16.76 7.16 -2.61
C HIS A 218 15.74 8.25 -2.31
N ARG A 219 15.69 8.68 -1.05
CA ARG A 219 14.83 9.79 -0.63
C ARG A 219 15.39 11.09 -1.18
N ALA A 220 14.60 11.75 -2.01
CA ALA A 220 14.92 13.05 -2.58
C ALA A 220 14.56 14.18 -1.61
N GLU A 221 14.97 15.41 -1.95
CA GLU A 221 14.76 16.61 -1.12
C GLU A 221 13.28 16.95 -0.88
N ASP A 222 12.39 16.56 -1.80
CA ASP A 222 10.94 16.71 -1.65
C ASP A 222 10.30 15.64 -0.77
N GLY A 223 11.11 14.78 -0.15
CA GLY A 223 10.69 13.72 0.76
C GLY A 223 10.27 12.42 0.08
N ARG A 224 10.19 12.37 -1.25
CA ARG A 224 9.78 11.17 -2.02
C ARG A 224 10.95 10.25 -2.31
N PHE A 225 10.71 8.95 -2.33
CA PHE A 225 11.68 7.96 -2.79
C PHE A 225 11.64 7.86 -4.32
N ARG A 226 12.82 7.96 -4.96
CA ARG A 226 12.98 7.84 -6.41
C ARG A 226 14.07 6.83 -6.74
N LEU A 227 13.84 6.05 -7.78
CA LEU A 227 14.85 5.16 -8.32
C LEU A 227 16.00 5.96 -8.94
N ASP A 228 17.22 5.52 -8.67
CA ASP A 228 18.40 5.99 -9.41
C ASP A 228 18.39 5.41 -10.82
N GLY A 229 17.94 6.22 -11.79
CA GLY A 229 17.89 5.82 -13.20
C GLY A 229 16.51 5.34 -13.64
N GLN A 230 16.48 4.35 -14.54
CA GLN A 230 15.24 3.79 -15.09
C GLN A 230 14.96 2.42 -14.49
N THR A 231 13.69 2.15 -14.23
CA THR A 231 13.27 0.82 -13.78
C THR A 231 13.47 -0.20 -14.89
N ARG A 232 13.89 -1.39 -14.48
CA ARG A 232 14.01 -2.58 -15.33
C ARG A 232 12.68 -3.34 -15.42
N VAL A 233 11.68 -2.96 -14.62
CA VAL A 233 10.33 -3.51 -14.72
C VAL A 233 9.63 -2.86 -15.90
N PRO A 234 9.14 -3.62 -16.89
CA PRO A 234 8.39 -3.06 -18.00
C PRO A 234 7.11 -2.37 -17.53
N SER A 235 6.68 -1.36 -18.28
CA SER A 235 5.41 -0.67 -18.05
C SER A 235 4.31 -1.23 -18.93
N CYS A 236 3.08 -1.17 -18.42
CA CYS A 236 1.89 -0.92 -19.22
C CYS A 236 1.83 0.60 -19.48
#